data_AF-A0A0S7XSP7-F1
#
_entry.id   AF-A0A0S7XSP7-F1
#
_cell.length_a   1.000
_cell.length_b   1.000
_cell.length_c   1.000
_cell.angle_alpha   90.00
_cell.angle_beta   90.00
_cell.angle_gamma   90.00
#
_symmetry.space_group_name_H-M   'P 1'
#
loop_
_entity.id
_entity.type
_entity.pdbx_description
1 polymer ?
#
loop_
_entity_poly.entity_id
_entity_poly.type
_entity_poly.pdbx_seq_one_letter_code
_entity_poly.pdbx_strand_id
1 'polypeptide(L)' 'RVLKKDGIGFVGGGFGRYVTEGELNRMKTLRDRSLKENAKAYNSPNILKESIKKANISNFRIIYDKAGLWAEIRK' A
#
# COMPACT_ATOMS: atom_id res chain seq x y z
N ARG A 1 -1.98 0.39 -18.32
CA ARG A 1 -1.60 0.20 -19.74
C ARG A 1 -0.64 -0.98 -19.99
N VAL A 2 0.26 -1.32 -19.05
CA VAL A 2 1.27 -2.40 -19.23
C VAL A 2 0.91 -3.75 -18.60
N LEU A 3 -0.09 -3.79 -17.70
CA LEU A 3 -0.59 -5.05 -17.15
C LEU A 3 -1.15 -5.89 -18.30
N LYS A 4 -0.72 -7.16 -18.40
CA LYS A 4 -1.20 -8.11 -19.40
C LYS A 4 -2.64 -8.51 -19.08
N LYS A 5 -3.34 -9.09 -20.06
CA LYS A 5 -4.67 -9.70 -19.81
C LYS A 5 -4.55 -10.75 -18.71
N ASP A 6 -5.49 -10.77 -17.78
CA ASP A 6 -5.52 -11.64 -16.59
C ASP A 6 -4.35 -11.39 -15.61
N GLY A 7 -3.58 -10.31 -15.84
CA GLY A 7 -2.46 -9.93 -15.00
C GLY A 7 -2.92 -9.35 -13.67
N ILE A 8 -2.13 -9.61 -12.63
CA ILE A 8 -2.31 -9.06 -11.29
C ILE A 8 -1.15 -8.13 -10.97
N GLY A 9 -1.45 -6.91 -10.53
CA GLY A 9 -0.46 -5.95 -10.07
C GLY A 9 -0.71 -5.57 -8.62
N PHE A 10 0.35 -5.45 -7.83
CA PHE A 10 0.28 -4.91 -6.46
C PHE A 10 0.92 -3.53 -6.44
N VAL A 11 0.16 -2.52 -6.00
CA VAL A 11 0.63 -1.14 -5.86
C VAL A 11 0.40 -0.71 -4.42
N GLY A 12 1.45 -0.26 -3.75
CA GLY A 12 1.38 0.11 -2.34
C GLY A 12 2.74 0.08 -1.68
N GLY A 13 2.75 -0.17 -0.38
CA GLY A 13 3.98 -0.24 0.39
C GLY A 13 3.78 -0.86 1.76
N GLY A 14 4.87 -1.40 2.30
CA GLY A 14 4.89 -2.05 3.59
C GLY A 14 6.28 -2.56 3.94
N PHE A 15 6.36 -3.20 5.09
CA PHE A 15 7.62 -3.73 5.63
C PHE A 15 7.73 -5.26 5.49
N GLY A 16 6.79 -5.87 4.78
CA GLY A 16 6.75 -7.32 4.59
C GLY A 16 6.18 -8.07 5.80
N ARG A 17 5.94 -9.37 5.61
CA ARG A 17 5.30 -10.23 6.61
C ARG A 17 6.25 -10.71 7.70
N TYR A 18 7.51 -10.93 7.35
CA TYR A 18 8.51 -11.62 8.18
C TYR A 18 9.39 -10.63 8.94
N VAL A 19 8.75 -9.70 9.66
CA VAL A 19 9.43 -8.76 10.55
C VAL A 19 8.90 -8.94 11.96
N THR A 20 9.81 -8.88 12.92
CA THR A 20 9.44 -8.84 14.33
C THR A 20 8.66 -7.56 14.62
N GLU A 21 7.92 -7.55 15.73
CA GLU A 21 7.19 -6.35 16.14
C GLU A 21 8.13 -5.19 16.47
N GLY A 22 9.29 -5.46 17.07
CA GLY A 22 10.32 -4.47 17.36
C GLY A 22 10.90 -3.83 16.09
N GLU A 23 11.23 -4.63 15.08
CA GLU A 23 11.70 -4.13 13.78
C GLU A 23 10.62 -3.32 13.07
N LEU A 24 9.38 -3.80 13.07
CA LEU A 24 8.24 -3.11 12.47
C LEU A 24 8.03 -1.74 13.11
N ASN A 25 8.06 -1.66 14.43
CA ASN A 25 7.92 -0.40 15.16
C ASN A 25 9.08 0.55 14.86
N ARG A 26 10.33 0.06 14.89
CA ARG A 26 11.51 0.87 14.53
C ARG A 26 11.39 1.44 13.13
N MET A 27 10.99 0.64 12.14
CA MET A 27 10.83 1.11 10.75
C MET A 27 9.69 2.09 10.57
N LYS A 28 8.54 1.87 11.25
CA LYS A 28 7.43 2.84 11.29
C LYS A 28 7.89 4.17 11.88
N THR A 29 8.61 4.16 13.00
CA THR A 29 9.16 5.38 13.61
C THR A 29 10.11 6.12 12.66
N LEU A 30 11.00 5.40 11.96
CA LEU A 30 11.91 6.00 10.98
C LEU A 30 11.15 6.63 9.79
N ARG A 31 10.15 5.92 9.24
CA ARG A 31 9.27 6.42 8.18
C ARG A 31 8.54 7.69 8.64
N ASP A 32 7.90 7.65 9.80
CA ASP A 32 7.07 8.74 10.30
C ASP A 32 7.93 9.98 10.62
N ARG A 33 9.16 9.79 11.12
CA ARG A 33 10.14 10.86 11.30
C ARG A 33 10.55 11.50 9.98
N SER A 34 10.80 10.70 8.95
CA SER A 34 11.23 11.18 7.63
C SER A 34 10.11 11.90 6.87
N LEU A 35 8.91 11.30 6.86
CA LEU A 35 7.78 11.77 6.07
C LEU A 35 6.88 12.77 6.82
N LYS A 36 6.99 12.85 8.16
CA LYS A 36 6.17 13.70 9.02
C LYS A 36 4.68 13.45 8.74
N GLU A 37 3.91 14.49 8.41
CA GLU A 37 2.48 14.40 8.14
C GLU A 37 2.15 13.52 6.93
N ASN A 38 3.06 13.41 5.96
CA ASN A 38 2.86 12.58 4.77
C ASN A 38 2.84 11.09 5.08
N ALA A 39 3.32 10.67 6.26
CA ALA A 39 3.22 9.28 6.70
C ALA A 39 1.76 8.78 6.81
N LYS A 40 0.80 9.68 7.02
CA LYS A 40 -0.64 9.36 7.09
C LYS A 40 -1.14 8.69 5.80
N ALA A 41 -0.57 9.03 4.65
CA ALA A 41 -0.93 8.42 3.37
C ALA A 41 -0.64 6.91 3.33
N TYR A 42 0.42 6.46 4.03
CA TYR A 42 0.84 5.05 4.06
C TYR A 42 -0.04 4.18 4.97
N ASN A 43 -0.84 4.79 5.85
CA ASN A 43 -1.74 4.08 6.76
C ASN A 43 -3.23 4.31 6.41
N SER A 44 -3.53 4.94 5.26
CA SER A 44 -4.90 5.30 4.87
C SER A 44 -5.35 4.52 3.64
N PRO A 45 -6.14 3.44 3.82
CA PRO A 45 -6.75 2.69 2.73
C PRO A 45 -7.57 3.57 1.78
N ASN A 46 -8.21 4.62 2.30
CA ASN A 46 -9.06 5.52 1.52
C ASN A 46 -8.25 6.35 0.53
N ILE A 47 -7.08 6.86 0.93
CA ILE A 47 -6.22 7.65 0.03
C ILE A 47 -5.75 6.79 -1.15
N LEU A 48 -5.31 5.56 -0.90
CA LEU A 48 -4.91 4.64 -1.98
C LEU A 48 -6.09 4.28 -2.89
N LYS A 49 -7.26 4.02 -2.30
CA LYS A 49 -8.51 3.74 -3.03
C LYS A 49 -8.90 4.89 -3.95
N GLU A 50 -8.82 6.13 -3.48
CA GLU A 50 -9.13 7.32 -4.29
C GLU A 50 -8.15 7.49 -5.45
N SER A 51 -6.86 7.29 -5.23
CA SER A 51 -5.85 7.35 -6.29
C SER A 51 -6.12 6.33 -7.41
N ILE A 52 -6.54 5.11 -7.05
CA ILE A 52 -6.87 4.06 -8.02
C ILE A 52 -8.14 4.38 -8.80
N LYS A 53 -9.16 4.89 -8.10
CA LYS A 53 -10.38 5.37 -8.76
C LYS A 53 -10.09 6.52 -9.75
N LYS A 54 -9.23 7.47 -9.37
CA LYS A 54 -8.79 8.56 -10.25
C LYS A 54 -8.03 8.05 -11.49
N ALA A 55 -7.35 6.91 -11.38
CA ALA A 55 -6.71 6.23 -12.51
C ALA A 55 -7.69 5.43 -13.40
N ASN A 56 -9.00 5.51 -13.13
CA ASN A 56 -10.07 4.81 -13.84
C ASN A 56 -9.90 3.27 -13.85
N ILE A 57 -9.41 2.72 -12.75
CA ILE A 57 -9.26 1.27 -12.54
C ILE A 57 -10.45 0.78 -11.72
N SER A 58 -11.27 -0.10 -12.31
CA SER A 58 -12.50 -0.60 -11.70
C SER A 58 -12.32 -1.94 -10.96
N ASN A 59 -11.42 -2.80 -11.43
CA ASN A 59 -11.19 -4.12 -10.85
C ASN A 59 -9.97 -4.10 -9.92
N PHE A 60 -10.21 -3.81 -8.64
CA PHE A 60 -9.18 -3.81 -7.63
C PHE A 60 -9.71 -4.17 -6.23
N ARG A 61 -8.81 -4.60 -5.36
CA ARG A 61 -9.05 -4.82 -3.93
C ARG A 61 -7.99 -4.10 -3.11
N ILE A 62 -8.41 -3.43 -2.04
CA ILE A 62 -7.48 -2.89 -1.03
C ILE A 62 -7.23 -3.95 0.03
N ILE A 63 -5.95 -4.18 0.34
CA ILE A 63 -5.46 -5.08 1.37
C ILE A 63 -4.71 -4.22 2.37
N TYR A 64 -5.12 -4.27 3.63
CA TYR A 64 -4.45 -3.56 4.71
C TYR A 64 -4.25 -4.49 5.90
N ASP A 65 -3.02 -4.94 6.09
CA ASP A 65 -2.64 -5.92 7.10
C ASP A 65 -1.24 -5.63 7.66
N LYS A 66 -0.66 -6.58 8.41
CA LYS A 66 0.68 -6.46 8.99
C LYS A 66 1.77 -6.29 7.91
N ALA A 67 1.59 -6.86 6.72
CA ALA A 67 2.57 -6.78 5.63
C ALA A 67 2.54 -5.41 4.94
N GLY A 68 1.45 -4.64 5.06
CA GLY A 68 1.36 -3.26 4.64
C GLY A 68 0.00 -2.87 4.07
N LEU A 69 0.00 -1.75 3.33
CA LEU A 69 -1.14 -1.28 2.57
C LEU A 69 -0.87 -1.50 1.09
N TRP A 70 -1.70 -2.33 0.46
CA TRP A 70 -1.57 -2.73 -0.93
C TRP A 70 -2.89 -2.61 -1.65
N ALA A 71 -2.83 -2.33 -2.93
CA ALA A 71 -3.91 -2.50 -3.85
C ALA A 71 -3.56 -3.59 -4.86
N GLU A 72 -4.36 -4.64 -4.85
CA GLU A 72 -4.35 -5.68 -5.85
C GLU A 72 -5.23 -5.23 -7.02
N ILE A 73 -4.63 -5.03 -8.19
CA ILE A 73 -5.29 -4.60 -9.42
C ILE A 73 -5.31 -5.77 -10.38
N ARG A 74 -6.46 -5.99 -11.04
CA ARG A 74 -6.66 -7.06 -12.02
C ARG A 74 -7.10 -6.46 -13.35
N LYS A 75 -6.60 -7.01 -14.46
CA LYS A 75 -6.96 -6.57 -15.82
C LYS A 75 -7.63 -7.68 -16.62
#